data_AF-A0A3R9PH37-F1
#
_entry.id   AF-A0A3R9PH37-F1
#
_cell.length_a   1.000
_cell.length_b   1.000
_cell.length_c   1.000
_cell.angle_alpha   90.00
_cell.angle_beta   90.00
_cell.angle_gamma   90.00
#
_symmetry.space_group_name_H-M   'P 1'
#
loop_
_entity.id
_entity.type
_entity.pdbx_description
1 polymer ?
#
loop_
_entity_poly.entity_id
_entity_poly.type
_entity_poly.pdbx_seq_one_letter_code
_entity_poly.pdbx_strand_id
1 'polypeptide(L)'
;MYRKGRLFEYKVRDKLLEMGFAVFRCAGSKPFDLIAIRPDGKVFLIECKRSKKPTKKEIEENKAYAEQYRAEYVVITPEDLKNIEGKLTR
;
A
#
# COMPACT_ATOMS: atom_id res chain seq x y z
N MET A 1 -1.52 4.88 -22.16
CA MET A 1 -0.58 3.85 -21.68
C MET A 1 -0.42 3.76 -20.15
N TYR A 2 -1.06 4.59 -19.30
CA TYR A 2 -0.96 4.48 -17.81
C TYR A 2 -2.28 4.15 -17.08
N ARG A 3 -3.38 3.88 -17.81
CA ARG A 3 -4.71 3.66 -17.20
C ARG A 3 -4.77 2.39 -16.34
N LYS A 4 -4.02 1.34 -16.69
CA LYS A 4 -4.11 0.02 -16.03
C LYS A 4 -3.47 -0.02 -14.63
N GLY A 5 -2.41 0.75 -14.38
CA GLY A 5 -1.79 0.86 -13.05
C GLY A 5 -2.68 1.68 -12.10
N ARG A 6 -3.08 2.87 -12.57
CA ARG A 6 -3.95 3.78 -11.83
C ARG A 6 -5.30 3.16 -11.42
N LEU A 7 -5.92 2.37 -12.29
CA LEU A 7 -7.15 1.65 -11.94
C LEU A 7 -6.94 0.62 -10.82
N PHE A 8 -5.77 0.01 -10.73
CA PHE A 8 -5.48 -0.94 -9.65
C PHE A 8 -5.24 -0.22 -8.32
N GLU A 9 -4.46 0.87 -8.31
CA GLU A 9 -4.31 1.74 -7.14
C GLU A 9 -5.67 2.22 -6.61
N TYR A 10 -6.57 2.63 -7.50
CA TYR A 10 -7.92 3.05 -7.10
C TYR A 10 -8.72 1.91 -6.48
N LYS A 11 -8.66 0.69 -7.02
CA LYS A 11 -9.32 -0.47 -6.41
C LYS A 11 -8.80 -0.78 -5.01
N VAL A 12 -7.48 -0.71 -4.81
CA VAL A 12 -6.88 -0.90 -3.48
C VAL A 12 -7.34 0.20 -2.53
N ARG A 13 -7.30 1.47 -2.96
CA ARG A 13 -7.80 2.61 -2.19
C ARG A 13 -9.26 2.42 -1.79
N ASP A 14 -10.13 2.11 -2.75
CA ASP A 14 -11.57 2.00 -2.51
C ASP A 14 -11.87 0.87 -1.53
N LYS A 15 -11.16 -0.26 -1.65
CA LYS A 15 -11.31 -1.36 -0.70
C LYS A 15 -10.87 -0.98 0.72
N LEU A 16 -9.77 -0.25 0.87
CA LEU A 16 -9.31 0.24 2.17
C LEU A 16 -10.29 1.26 2.78
N LEU A 17 -10.87 2.15 1.96
CA LEU A 17 -11.91 3.08 2.39
C LEU A 17 -13.18 2.34 2.84
N GLU A 18 -13.62 1.31 2.10
CA GLU A 18 -14.74 0.44 2.50
C GLU A 18 -14.49 -0.26 3.85
N MET A 19 -13.24 -0.59 4.15
CA MET A 19 -12.82 -1.17 5.43
C MET A 19 -12.69 -0.13 6.57
N GLY A 20 -13.00 1.15 6.31
CA GLY A 20 -12.98 2.22 7.30
C GLY A 20 -11.62 2.88 7.52
N PHE A 21 -10.64 2.65 6.65
CA PHE A 21 -9.34 3.32 6.74
C PHE A 21 -9.44 4.74 6.19
N ALA A 22 -8.66 5.67 6.75
CA ALA A 22 -8.34 6.91 6.05
C ALA A 22 -7.22 6.66 5.05
N VAL A 23 -7.41 7.04 3.77
CA VAL A 23 -6.45 6.71 2.70
C VAL A 23 -6.03 7.95 1.92
N PHE A 24 -4.72 8.15 1.80
CA PHE A 24 -4.09 9.25 1.07
C PHE A 24 -3.27 8.70 -0.10
N ARG A 25 -3.36 9.35 -1.26
CA ARG A 25 -2.54 9.02 -2.43
C ARG A 25 -1.31 9.92 -2.45
N CYS A 26 -0.13 9.33 -2.62
CA CYS A 26 1.10 10.10 -2.79
C CYS A 26 1.20 10.63 -4.22
N ALA A 27 1.59 11.89 -4.37
CA ALA A 27 1.79 12.49 -5.69
C ALA A 27 2.98 11.82 -6.41
N GLY A 28 2.78 11.47 -7.69
CA GLY A 28 3.83 10.87 -8.50
C GLY A 28 4.23 9.44 -8.12
N SER A 29 3.46 8.74 -7.26
CA SER A 29 3.78 7.40 -6.75
C SER A 29 5.15 7.34 -6.06
N LYS A 30 5.51 8.41 -5.35
CA LYS A 30 6.74 8.48 -4.54
C LYS A 30 6.44 9.08 -3.16
N PRO A 31 7.06 8.56 -2.08
CA PRO A 31 7.85 7.33 -2.03
C PRO A 31 6.99 6.04 -2.13
N PHE A 32 5.70 6.12 -1.82
CA PHE A 32 4.72 5.02 -1.87
C PHE A 32 3.55 5.36 -2.80
N ASP A 33 2.64 4.42 -3.06
CA ASP A 33 1.41 4.71 -3.82
C ASP A 33 0.31 5.26 -2.91
N LEU A 34 0.09 4.60 -1.76
CA LEU A 34 -0.93 4.96 -0.78
C LEU A 34 -0.34 5.01 0.63
N ILE A 35 -0.91 5.87 1.46
CA ILE A 35 -0.79 5.83 2.92
C ILE A 35 -2.18 5.51 3.46
N ALA A 36 -2.31 4.48 4.28
CA ALA A 36 -3.58 4.10 4.89
C ALA A 36 -3.46 4.12 6.42
N ILE A 37 -4.43 4.71 7.09
CA ILE A 37 -4.50 4.80 8.55
C ILE A 37 -5.74 4.01 8.98
N ARG A 38 -5.51 2.97 9.77
CA ARG A 38 -6.58 2.14 10.32
C ARG A 38 -7.21 2.83 11.55
N PRO A 39 -8.49 2.59 11.88
CA PRO A 39 -9.14 3.23 13.03
C PRO A 39 -8.44 3.05 14.38
N ASP A 40 -7.64 1.99 14.55
CA ASP A 40 -6.83 1.74 15.75
C ASP A 40 -5.48 2.50 15.77
N GLY A 41 -5.24 3.37 14.79
CA GLY A 41 -4.05 4.21 14.69
C GLY A 41 -2.89 3.57 13.94
N LYS A 42 -2.99 2.32 13.46
CA LYS A 42 -1.93 1.71 12.65
C LYS A 42 -1.79 2.42 11.29
N VAL A 43 -0.56 2.72 10.91
CA VAL A 43 -0.23 3.37 9.64
C VAL A 43 0.41 2.37 8.68
N PHE A 44 -0.08 2.32 7.46
CA PHE A 44 0.42 1.45 6.39
C PHE A 44 0.96 2.28 5.23
N LEU A 45 2.20 1.99 4.82
CA LEU A 45 2.85 2.54 3.64
C LEU A 45 2.75 1.52 2.51
N ILE A 46 1.95 1.79 1.49
CA ILE A 46 1.49 0.78 0.54
C ILE A 46 2.05 1.04 -0.86
N GLU A 47 2.65 0.02 -1.45
CA GLU A 47 2.96 -0.05 -2.88
C GLU A 47 2.03 -1.02 -3.61
N CYS A 48 1.45 -0.56 -4.71
CA CYS A 48 0.54 -1.31 -5.57
C CYS A 48 1.31 -1.90 -6.75
N LYS A 49 1.58 -3.21 -6.73
CA LYS A 49 2.33 -3.89 -7.81
C LYS A 49 1.47 -4.93 -8.53
N ARG A 50 1.24 -4.74 -9.83
CA ARG A 50 0.48 -5.71 -10.65
C ARG A 50 1.28 -6.92 -11.12
N SER A 51 2.60 -6.78 -11.30
CA SER A 51 3.41 -7.81 -11.97
C SER A 51 4.86 -7.82 -11.53
N LYS A 52 5.52 -6.66 -11.51
CA LYS A 52 6.90 -6.54 -11.00
C LYS A 52 6.89 -6.36 -9.49
N LYS A 53 7.53 -7.27 -8.77
CA LYS A 53 7.84 -7.09 -7.35
C LYS A 53 8.90 -5.99 -7.19
N PRO A 54 8.91 -5.24 -6.08
CA PRO A 54 10.00 -4.32 -5.79
C PRO A 54 11.31 -5.11 -5.62
N THR A 55 12.42 -4.45 -5.91
CA THR A 55 13.75 -5.00 -5.67
C THR A 55 14.02 -5.18 -4.18
N LYS A 56 14.99 -6.02 -3.82
CA LYS A 56 15.38 -6.20 -2.41
C LYS A 56 15.80 -4.87 -1.76
N LYS A 57 16.52 -4.04 -2.51
CA LYS A 57 16.98 -2.72 -2.06
C LYS A 57 15.80 -1.79 -1.78
N GLU A 58 14.83 -1.69 -2.69
CA GLU A 58 13.62 -0.86 -2.48
C GLU A 58 12.83 -1.35 -1.26
N ILE A 59 12.71 -2.67 -1.07
CA ILE A 59 12.04 -3.25 0.11
C ILE A 59 12.75 -2.85 1.40
N GLU A 60 14.08 -2.93 1.42
CA GLU A 60 14.89 -2.60 2.59
C GLU A 60 14.82 -1.11 2.94
N GLU A 61 14.97 -0.23 1.94
CA GLU A 61 14.82 1.23 2.11
C GLU A 61 13.42 1.60 2.63
N ASN A 62 12.38 1.02 2.04
CA ASN A 62 11.00 1.29 2.43
C ASN A 62 10.65 0.72 3.82
N LYS A 63 11.23 -0.42 4.20
CA LYS A 63 11.08 -0.98 5.55
C LYS A 63 11.76 -0.12 6.60
N ALA A 64 12.98 0.36 6.34
CA ALA A 64 13.67 1.29 7.22
C ALA A 64 12.87 2.58 7.41
N TYR A 65 12.28 3.10 6.32
CA TYR A 65 11.38 4.25 6.39
C TYR A 65 10.14 3.95 7.26
N ALA A 66 9.50 2.80 7.06
CA ALA A 66 8.34 2.39 7.84
C ALA A 66 8.67 2.26 9.34
N GLU A 67 9.80 1.63 9.67
CA GLU A 67 10.29 1.48 11.04
C GLU A 67 10.52 2.83 11.72
N GLN A 68 11.18 3.77 11.03
CA GLN A 68 11.42 5.13 11.54
C GLN A 68 10.13 5.84 11.98
N TYR A 69 9.03 5.62 11.27
CA TYR A 69 7.74 6.26 11.53
C TYR A 69 6.73 5.36 12.22
N ARG A 70 7.15 4.19 12.74
CA ARG A 70 6.25 3.20 13.38
C ARG A 70 5.06 2.81 12.49
N ALA A 71 5.33 2.71 11.19
CA ALA A 71 4.38 2.29 10.18
C ALA A 71 4.73 0.88 9.68
N GLU A 72 3.83 0.27 8.93
CA GLU A 72 4.03 -1.03 8.29
C GLU A 72 4.12 -0.84 6.76
N TYR A 73 5.23 -1.29 6.16
CA TYR A 73 5.39 -1.28 4.71
C TYR A 73 4.78 -2.55 4.09
N VAL A 74 3.86 -2.36 3.15
CA VAL A 74 3.12 -3.46 2.53
C VAL A 74 3.10 -3.31 1.00
N VAL A 75 3.39 -4.42 0.32
CA VAL A 75 3.18 -4.54 -1.13
C VAL A 75 1.87 -5.26 -1.37
N ILE A 76 0.97 -4.62 -2.14
CA ILE A 76 -0.32 -5.18 -2.52
C ILE A 76 -0.29 -5.57 -4.01
N THR A 77 -0.53 -6.84 -4.27
CA THR A 77 -0.73 -7.41 -5.60
C THR A 77 -2.21 -7.73 -5.87
N PRO A 78 -2.61 -8.04 -7.11
CA PRO A 78 -3.98 -8.46 -7.40
C PRO A 78 -4.45 -9.69 -6.62
N GLU A 79 -3.52 -10.57 -6.20
CA GLU A 79 -3.82 -11.71 -5.35
C GLU A 79 -4.05 -11.28 -3.90
N ASP A 80 -3.19 -10.41 -3.36
CA ASP A 80 -3.37 -9.84 -2.02
C ASP A 80 -4.68 -9.07 -1.91
N LEU A 81 -5.13 -8.38 -2.96
CA LEU A 81 -6.40 -7.63 -2.95
C LEU A 81 -7.63 -8.51 -2.66
N LYS A 82 -7.59 -9.79 -3.04
CA LYS A 82 -8.69 -10.73 -2.76
C LYS A 82 -8.81 -11.04 -1.26
N ASN A 83 -7.73 -10.89 -0.50
CA ASN A 83 -7.65 -11.15 0.94
C ASN A 83 -6.84 -10.05 1.64
N ILE A 84 -7.19 -8.79 1.36
CA ILE A 84 -6.43 -7.63 1.83
C ILE A 84 -6.47 -7.50 3.36
N GLU A 85 -7.58 -7.90 3.99
CA GLU A 85 -7.72 -7.94 5.45
C GLU A 85 -6.67 -8.87 6.08
N GLY A 86 -6.56 -10.11 5.59
CA GLY A 86 -5.55 -11.05 6.08
C GLY A 86 -4.10 -10.56 5.88
N LYS A 87 -3.87 -9.69 4.90
CA LYS A 87 -2.56 -9.07 4.63
C LYS A 87 -2.23 -7.94 5.63
N LEU A 88 -3.23 -7.20 6.11
CA LEU A 88 -3.08 -6.02 6.98
C LEU A 88 -3.30 -6.33 8.47
N THR A 89 -3.53 -7.60 8.81
CA THR A 89 -3.75 -8.06 10.20
C THR A 89 -2.51 -8.73 10.80
N ARG A 90 -1.50 -9.03 9.98
CA ARG A 90 -0.22 -9.63 10.39
C ARG A 90 0.80 -8.56 10.71
#